data_AF-A0A3Q8T8J3-F1
#
_entry.id   AF-A0A3Q8T8J3-F1
#
_cell.length_a   1.000
_cell.length_b   1.000
_cell.length_c   1.000
_cell.angle_alpha   90.00
_cell.angle_beta   90.00
_cell.angle_gamma   90.00
#
_symmetry.space_group_name_H-M   'P 1'
#
loop_
_entity.id
_entity.type
_entity.pdbx_description
1 polymer ?
#
loop_
_entity_poly.entity_id
_entity_poly.type
_entity_poly.pdbx_seq_one_letter_code
_entity_poly.pdbx_strand_id
1 'polypeptide(L)'
;MQIKKLELLLKLYKEELEQILIELKIQQDLFDKYKIELNHLTEDKYNESQNLNNNYLLNKAYSHYLIKINKDIENKQHAMNACQNRIEKVQNTIQEKFASIKQIELLIAKHKQKLLEKLNKNEQATLDEIASNNY
;
A
#
# COMPACT_ATOMS: atom_id res chain seq x y z
N MET A 1 5.64 -5.68 32.62
CA MET A 1 6.60 -4.96 31.75
C MET A 1 6.57 -5.43 30.28
N GLN A 2 6.30 -6.71 29.98
CA GLN A 2 6.27 -7.22 28.58
C GLN A 2 5.09 -6.70 27.73
N ILE A 3 3.89 -6.56 28.28
CA ILE A 3 2.70 -6.17 27.49
C ILE A 3 2.78 -4.74 26.93
N LYS A 4 3.26 -3.78 27.74
CA LYS A 4 3.45 -2.38 27.31
C LYS A 4 4.43 -2.26 26.14
N LYS A 5 5.46 -3.12 26.09
CA LYS A 5 6.41 -3.18 24.97
C LYS A 5 5.75 -3.71 23.70
N LEU A 6 4.90 -4.74 23.81
CA LEU A 6 4.13 -5.26 22.68
C LEU A 6 3.11 -4.24 22.16
N GLU A 7 2.44 -3.52 23.05
CA GLU A 7 1.49 -2.45 22.68
C GLU A 7 2.19 -1.27 21.98
N LEU A 8 3.39 -0.89 22.45
CA LEU A 8 4.22 0.10 21.76
C LEU A 8 4.65 -0.37 20.37
N LEU A 9 5.11 -1.63 20.26
CA LEU A 9 5.50 -2.22 18.98
C LEU A 9 4.32 -2.29 18.00
N LEU A 10 3.13 -2.65 18.49
CA LEU A 10 1.90 -2.66 17.70
C LEU A 10 1.58 -1.27 17.16
N LYS A 11 1.71 -0.24 18.00
CA LYS A 11 1.49 1.15 17.59
C LYS A 11 2.44 1.57 16.47
N LEU A 12 3.75 1.32 16.66
CA LEU A 12 4.76 1.62 15.64
C LEU A 12 4.47 0.91 14.32
N TYR A 13 4.08 -0.36 14.36
CA TYR A 13 3.78 -1.12 13.14
C TYR A 13 2.52 -0.62 12.41
N LYS A 14 1.53 -0.11 13.15
CA LYS A 14 0.34 0.52 12.56
C LYS A 14 0.68 1.86 11.91
N GLU A 15 1.51 2.68 12.55
CA GLU A 15 2.01 3.94 11.99
C GLU A 15 2.84 3.69 10.72
N GLU A 16 3.73 2.69 10.72
CA GLU A 16 4.47 2.29 9.51
C GLU A 16 3.54 1.81 8.40
N LEU A 17 2.50 1.03 8.72
CA LEU A 17 1.51 0.57 7.74
C LEU A 17 0.76 1.75 7.10
N GLU A 18 0.39 2.77 7.88
CA GLU A 18 -0.24 3.98 7.35
C GLU A 18 0.65 4.70 6.34
N GLN A 19 1.95 4.81 6.62
CA GLN A 19 2.90 5.41 5.68
C GLN A 19 3.00 4.61 4.37
N ILE A 20 3.02 3.27 4.47
CA ILE A 20 3.07 2.39 3.30
C ILE A 20 1.78 2.49 2.46
N LEU A 21 0.63 2.65 3.11
CA LEU A 21 -0.65 2.88 2.42
C LEU A 21 -0.69 4.23 1.69
N ILE A 22 -0.08 5.27 2.26
CA ILE A 22 0.10 6.56 1.58
C ILE A 22 0.98 6.38 0.33
N GLU A 23 2.09 5.65 0.44
CA GLU A 23 2.94 5.34 -0.72
C GLU A 23 2.17 4.60 -1.81
N LEU A 24 1.38 3.59 -1.45
CA LEU A 24 0.55 2.85 -2.40
C LEU A 24 -0.37 3.80 -3.18
N LYS A 25 -1.06 4.69 -2.47
CA LYS A 25 -1.98 5.66 -3.07
C LYS A 25 -1.24 6.59 -4.03
N ILE A 26 -0.08 7.11 -3.64
CA ILE A 26 0.74 7.97 -4.52
C ILE A 26 1.10 7.24 -5.82
N GLN A 27 1.50 5.96 -5.75
CA GLN A 27 1.84 5.20 -6.95
C GLN A 27 0.63 4.92 -7.84
N GLN A 28 -0.54 4.69 -7.26
CA GLN A 28 -1.81 4.54 -7.99
C GLN A 28 -2.20 5.85 -8.70
N ASP A 29 -2.15 6.97 -7.99
CA ASP A 29 -2.45 8.30 -8.54
C ASP A 29 -1.49 8.65 -9.70
N LEU A 30 -0.19 8.32 -9.58
CA LEU A 30 0.78 8.49 -10.65
C LEU A 30 0.50 7.58 -11.86
N PHE A 31 0.15 6.32 -11.61
CA PHE A 31 -0.21 5.39 -12.69
C PHE A 31 -1.41 5.90 -13.49
N ASP A 32 -2.47 6.33 -12.79
CA ASP A 32 -3.68 6.87 -13.43
C ASP A 32 -3.39 8.15 -14.21
N LYS A 33 -2.56 9.04 -13.66
CA LYS A 33 -2.08 10.22 -14.37
C LYS A 33 -1.36 9.84 -15.68
N TYR A 34 -0.41 8.92 -15.64
CA TYR A 34 0.32 8.51 -16.85
C TYR A 34 -0.57 7.80 -17.86
N LYS A 35 -1.58 7.06 -17.41
CA LYS A 35 -2.59 6.45 -18.27
C LYS A 35 -3.40 7.50 -19.03
N ILE A 36 -3.83 8.57 -18.36
CA ILE A 36 -4.55 9.69 -19.00
C ILE A 36 -3.64 10.38 -20.03
N GLU A 37 -2.40 10.70 -19.66
CA GLU A 37 -1.44 11.33 -20.57
C GLU A 37 -1.13 10.45 -21.78
N LEU A 38 -1.01 9.12 -21.59
CA LEU A 38 -0.83 8.17 -22.68
C LEU A 38 -2.02 8.16 -23.65
N ASN A 39 -3.25 8.17 -23.11
CA ASN A 39 -4.45 8.22 -23.94
C ASN A 39 -4.48 9.48 -24.83
N HIS A 40 -4.17 10.64 -24.25
CA HIS A 40 -4.07 11.88 -25.03
C HIS A 40 -3.00 11.81 -26.13
N LEU A 41 -1.80 11.29 -25.83
CA LEU A 41 -0.76 11.11 -26.84
C LEU A 41 -1.20 10.15 -27.97
N THR A 42 -1.96 9.10 -27.65
CA THR A 42 -2.49 8.18 -28.66
C THR A 42 -3.59 8.82 -29.51
N GLU A 43 -4.46 9.63 -28.91
CA GLU A 43 -5.49 10.40 -29.61
C GLU A 43 -4.86 11.46 -30.54
N ASP A 44 -3.89 12.23 -30.04
CA ASP A 44 -3.15 13.22 -30.82
C ASP A 44 -2.48 12.57 -32.03
N LYS A 45 -1.81 11.43 -31.83
CA LYS A 45 -1.19 10.66 -32.91
C LYS A 45 -2.21 10.21 -33.95
N TYR A 46 -3.38 9.75 -33.51
CA TYR A 46 -4.46 9.32 -34.40
C TYR A 46 -5.01 10.51 -35.21
N ASN A 47 -5.36 11.61 -34.54
CA ASN A 47 -5.89 12.82 -35.19
C ASN A 47 -4.93 13.38 -36.23
N GLU A 48 -3.64 13.47 -35.89
CA GLU A 48 -2.62 13.97 -36.82
C GLU A 48 -2.44 13.05 -38.04
N SER A 49 -2.61 11.72 -37.86
CA SER A 49 -2.59 10.77 -38.99
C SER A 49 -3.71 10.98 -40.00
N GLN A 50 -4.87 11.48 -39.55
CA GLN A 50 -6.02 11.75 -40.42
C GLN A 50 -5.84 13.04 -41.23
N ASN A 51 -5.00 13.98 -40.77
CA ASN A 51 -4.82 15.30 -41.39
C ASN A 51 -3.81 15.32 -42.56
N LEU A 52 -3.19 14.19 -42.91
CA LEU A 52 -2.06 14.10 -43.87
C LEU A 52 -2.42 14.06 -45.35
N ASN A 53 -3.49 14.73 -45.76
CA ASN A 53 -3.82 14.75 -47.19
C ASN A 53 -2.80 15.58 -48.00
N ASN A 54 -1.98 14.87 -48.79
CA ASN A 54 -1.32 15.26 -50.03
C ASN A 54 -0.35 16.47 -50.02
N ASN A 55 0.65 16.51 -49.13
CA ASN A 55 1.79 17.42 -49.31
C ASN A 55 3.13 16.83 -48.81
N TYR A 56 4.13 16.77 -49.68
CA TYR A 56 5.44 16.14 -49.43
C TYR A 56 6.26 16.82 -48.30
N LEU A 57 6.17 18.15 -48.17
CA LEU A 57 6.79 18.87 -47.05
C LEU A 57 6.09 18.56 -45.72
N LEU A 58 4.77 18.35 -45.77
CA LEU A 58 3.96 17.91 -44.63
C LEU A 58 4.36 16.50 -44.19
N ASN A 59 4.68 15.61 -45.14
CA ASN A 59 5.15 14.24 -44.84
C ASN A 59 6.48 14.21 -44.06
N LYS A 60 7.45 15.08 -44.38
CA LYS A 60 8.71 15.14 -43.62
C LYS A 60 8.52 15.72 -42.21
N ALA A 61 7.69 16.76 -42.05
CA ALA A 61 7.37 17.29 -40.73
C ALA A 61 6.64 16.23 -39.88
N TYR A 62 5.70 15.50 -40.50
CA TYR A 62 4.96 14.43 -39.86
C TYR A 62 5.83 13.25 -39.44
N SER A 63 6.84 12.87 -40.24
CA SER A 63 7.76 11.80 -39.84
C SER A 63 8.55 12.17 -38.58
N HIS A 64 8.96 13.43 -38.42
CA HIS A 64 9.62 13.91 -37.20
C HIS A 64 8.66 13.95 -36.01
N TYR A 65 7.43 14.38 -36.22
CA TYR A 65 6.38 14.34 -35.21
C TYR A 65 6.11 12.90 -34.74
N LEU A 66 5.98 11.94 -35.66
CA LEU A 66 5.78 10.53 -35.35
C LEU A 66 6.90 9.95 -34.48
N ILE A 67 8.16 10.27 -34.80
CA ILE A 67 9.30 9.83 -34.00
C ILE A 67 9.18 10.38 -32.57
N LYS A 68 8.86 11.67 -32.43
CA LYS A 68 8.71 12.31 -31.12
C LYS A 68 7.56 11.70 -30.31
N ILE A 69 6.37 11.60 -30.89
CA ILE A 69 5.19 11.11 -30.17
C ILE A 69 5.29 9.63 -29.83
N ASN A 70 5.92 8.80 -30.67
CA ASN A 70 6.20 7.40 -30.34
C ASN A 70 7.15 7.31 -29.14
N LYS A 71 8.21 8.13 -29.13
CA LYS A 71 9.12 8.19 -27.98
C LYS A 71 8.40 8.64 -26.71
N ASP A 72 7.52 9.63 -26.80
CA ASP A 72 6.74 10.10 -25.65
C ASP A 72 5.76 9.02 -25.15
N ILE A 73 5.12 8.29 -26.06
CA ILE A 73 4.27 7.11 -25.76
C ILE A 73 5.08 6.02 -25.04
N GLU A 74 6.24 5.64 -25.57
CA GLU A 74 7.13 4.65 -24.97
C GLU A 74 7.55 5.08 -23.55
N ASN A 75 7.93 6.35 -23.38
CA ASN A 75 8.29 6.90 -22.07
C ASN A 75 7.14 6.79 -21.07
N LYS A 76 5.89 7.08 -21.48
CA LYS A 76 4.71 6.94 -20.60
C LYS A 76 4.42 5.49 -20.27
N GLN A 77 4.54 4.57 -21.24
CA GLN A 77 4.39 3.13 -20.99
C GLN A 77 5.44 2.63 -19.99
N HIS A 78 6.70 3.05 -20.13
CA HIS A 78 7.76 2.72 -19.16
C HIS A 78 7.47 3.28 -17.77
N ALA A 79 7.00 4.53 -17.67
CA ALA A 79 6.61 5.12 -16.38
C ALA A 79 5.44 4.37 -15.73
N MET A 80 4.42 3.99 -16.49
CA MET A 80 3.29 3.17 -16.01
C MET A 80 3.77 1.80 -15.50
N ASN A 81 4.63 1.12 -16.26
CA ASN A 81 5.20 -0.16 -15.83
C ASN A 81 6.02 -0.03 -14.55
N ALA A 82 6.78 1.07 -14.39
CA ALA A 82 7.51 1.34 -13.16
C ALA A 82 6.58 1.55 -11.96
N CYS A 83 5.51 2.32 -12.12
CA CYS A 83 4.48 2.49 -11.08
C CYS A 83 3.81 1.16 -10.74
N GLN A 84 3.46 0.34 -11.73
CA GLN A 84 2.83 -0.96 -11.50
C GLN A 84 3.73 -1.93 -10.74
N ASN A 85 5.01 -2.00 -11.11
CA ASN A 85 6.01 -2.77 -10.36
C ASN A 85 6.19 -2.27 -8.93
N ARG A 86 6.07 -0.94 -8.70
CA ARG A 86 6.14 -0.37 -7.36
C ARG A 86 4.89 -0.70 -6.55
N ILE A 87 3.70 -0.58 -7.13
CA ILE A 87 2.41 -0.95 -6.53
C ILE A 87 2.46 -2.39 -6.03
N GLU A 88 2.89 -3.33 -6.87
CA GLU A 88 2.99 -4.75 -6.50
C GLU A 88 3.93 -4.96 -5.30
N LYS A 89 5.11 -4.35 -5.32
CA LYS A 89 6.06 -4.41 -4.20
C LYS A 89 5.47 -3.84 -2.91
N VAL A 90 4.79 -2.68 -3.00
CA VAL A 90 4.16 -2.05 -1.84
C VAL A 90 3.01 -2.93 -1.30
N GLN A 91 2.21 -3.53 -2.17
CA GLN A 91 1.14 -4.46 -1.78
C GLN A 91 1.68 -5.69 -1.05
N ASN A 92 2.80 -6.26 -1.50
CA ASN A 92 3.46 -7.36 -0.80
C ASN A 92 3.92 -6.94 0.61
N THR A 93 4.57 -5.77 0.72
CA THR A 93 4.97 -5.21 2.02
C THR A 93 3.78 -4.98 2.95
N ILE A 94 2.64 -4.49 2.43
CA ILE A 94 1.40 -4.31 3.19
C ILE A 94 0.93 -5.64 3.76
N GLN A 95 0.90 -6.71 2.95
CA GLN A 95 0.48 -8.04 3.41
C GLN A 95 1.37 -8.56 4.54
N GLU A 96 2.69 -8.43 4.40
CA GLU A 96 3.66 -8.82 5.44
C GLU A 96 3.47 -8.04 6.75
N LYS A 97 3.22 -6.72 6.64
CA LYS A 97 2.95 -5.86 7.80
C LYS A 97 1.64 -6.22 8.48
N PHE A 98 0.57 -6.48 7.73
CA PHE A 98 -0.71 -6.97 8.30
C PHE A 98 -0.53 -8.28 9.04
N ALA A 99 0.23 -9.23 8.48
CA ALA A 99 0.52 -10.50 9.14
C ALA A 99 1.27 -10.27 10.47
N SER A 100 2.27 -9.40 10.47
CA SER A 100 3.05 -9.04 11.67
C SER A 100 2.19 -8.37 12.75
N ILE A 101 1.34 -7.42 12.36
CA ILE A 101 0.38 -6.75 13.27
C ILE A 101 -0.54 -7.77 13.93
N LYS A 102 -1.11 -8.69 13.14
CA LYS A 102 -2.01 -9.74 13.63
C LYS A 102 -1.33 -10.67 14.62
N GLN A 103 -0.06 -11.00 14.39
CA GLN A 103 0.74 -11.81 15.33
C GLN A 103 0.96 -11.09 16.66
N ILE A 104 1.29 -9.79 16.63
CA ILE A 104 1.47 -8.98 17.84
C ILE A 104 0.15 -8.87 18.61
N GLU A 105 -0.97 -8.62 17.93
CA GLU A 105 -2.30 -8.56 18.54
C GLU A 105 -2.66 -9.88 19.25
N LEU A 106 -2.36 -11.03 18.62
CA LEU A 106 -2.55 -12.34 19.23
C LEU A 106 -1.69 -12.53 20.49
N LEU A 107 -0.43 -12.09 20.47
CA LEU A 107 0.46 -12.16 21.63
C LEU A 107 -0.03 -11.30 22.79
N ILE A 108 -0.53 -10.09 22.50
CA ILE A 108 -1.15 -9.19 23.48
C ILE A 108 -2.39 -9.85 24.07
N ALA A 109 -3.29 -10.38 23.25
CA ALA A 109 -4.50 -11.05 23.70
C ALA A 109 -4.18 -12.23 24.64
N LYS A 110 -3.22 -13.09 24.27
CA LYS A 110 -2.75 -14.19 25.12
C LYS A 110 -2.18 -13.70 26.46
N HIS A 111 -1.45 -12.59 26.47
CA HIS A 111 -0.93 -12.01 27.72
C HIS A 111 -2.05 -11.46 28.61
N LYS A 112 -3.04 -10.77 28.02
CA LYS A 112 -4.20 -10.25 28.76
C LYS A 112 -5.02 -11.37 29.38
N GLN A 113 -5.27 -12.44 28.61
CA GLN A 113 -5.98 -13.61 29.10
C GLN A 113 -5.25 -14.28 30.28
N LYS A 114 -3.95 -14.54 30.14
CA LYS A 114 -3.16 -15.14 31.25
C LYS A 114 -3.15 -14.27 32.51
N LEU A 115 -3.12 -12.95 32.35
CA LEU A 115 -3.20 -12.04 33.49
C LEU A 115 -4.57 -12.12 34.17
N LEU A 116 -5.65 -12.14 33.39
CA LEU A 116 -7.02 -12.28 33.91
C LEU A 116 -7.21 -13.60 34.64
N GLU A 117 -6.75 -14.71 34.07
CA GLU A 117 -6.79 -16.04 34.70
C GLU A 117 -6.05 -16.05 36.05
N LYS A 118 -4.91 -15.34 36.14
CA LYS A 118 -4.15 -15.22 37.39
C LYS A 118 -4.90 -14.37 38.43
N LEU A 119 -5.51 -13.25 38.02
CA LEU A 119 -6.28 -12.40 38.90
C LEU A 119 -7.49 -13.16 39.47
N ASN A 120 -8.26 -13.84 38.61
CA ASN A 120 -9.41 -14.63 39.04
C ASN A 120 -9.02 -15.74 40.03
N LYS A 121 -7.91 -16.44 39.80
CA LYS A 121 -7.40 -17.46 40.72
C LYS A 121 -7.01 -16.88 42.08
N ASN A 122 -6.37 -15.72 42.08
CA ASN A 122 -6.00 -15.04 43.32
C ASN A 122 -7.24 -14.55 44.09
N GLU A 123 -8.22 -13.96 43.40
CA GLU A 123 -9.49 -13.53 43.99
C GLU A 123 -10.25 -14.71 44.61
N GLN A 124 -10.34 -15.83 43.89
CA GLN A 124 -10.95 -17.04 44.42
C GLN A 124 -10.23 -17.54 45.68
N ALA A 125 -8.90 -17.61 45.67
CA ALA A 125 -8.13 -18.03 46.84
C ALA A 125 -8.38 -17.11 48.06
N THR A 126 -8.44 -15.79 47.84
CA THR A 126 -8.76 -14.85 48.94
C THR A 126 -10.19 -15.02 49.47
N LEU A 127 -11.17 -15.30 48.61
CA LEU A 127 -12.55 -15.56 49.04
C LEU A 127 -12.64 -16.87 49.83
N ASP A 128 -11.93 -17.92 49.40
CA ASP A 128 -11.90 -19.21 50.08
C ASP A 128 -11.20 -19.10 51.46
N GLU A 129 -10.13 -18.31 51.59
CA GLU A 129 -9.47 -18.01 52.87
C GLU A 129 -10.41 -17.24 53.82
N ILE A 130 -11.13 -16.24 53.33
CA ILE A 130 -12.10 -15.50 54.13
C ILE A 130 -13.23 -16.41 54.59
N ALA A 131 -13.76 -17.27 53.71
CA ALA A 131 -14.79 -18.23 54.06
C ALA A 131 -14.29 -19.20 55.14
N SER A 132 -13.08 -19.75 54.98
CA SER A 132 -12.50 -20.71 55.91
C SER A 132 -12.19 -20.13 57.29
N ASN A 133 -11.91 -18.83 57.42
CA ASN A 133 -11.64 -18.16 58.70
C ASN A 133 -12.90 -17.70 59.45
N ASN A 134 -14.09 -17.75 58.82
CA ASN A 134 -15.37 -17.35 59.42
C ASN A 134 -16.25 -18.53 59.86
N TYR A 135 -15.75 -19.77 59.75
CA TYR A 135 -16.35 -21.01 60.24
C TYR A 135 -15.43 -21.70 61.24
#